data_AF-A0A533XXM5-F1
#
_entry.id   AF-A0A533XXM5-F1
#
_cell.length_a   1.000
_cell.length_b   1.000
_cell.length_c   1.000
_cell.angle_alpha   90.00
_cell.angle_beta   90.00
_cell.angle_gamma   90.00
#
_symmetry.space_group_name_H-M   'P 1'
#
loop_
_entity.id
_entity.type
_entity.pdbx_description
1 polymer ?
#
loop_
_entity_poly.entity_id
_entity_poly.type
_entity_poly.pdbx_seq_one_letter_code
_entity_poly.pdbx_strand_id
1 'polypeptide(L)'
;MMVIINIVRETGLFEVLAIWAAQRAEAKPFRLLVLLALSTAGLSAMLDNVTTVLLMAPVSLAISNRLELNPIAFLVTEVLASNIGGVATLVGDPPNIMIASKAELGYLDFLVVLGPIAALIMAVFVAALWAMVGRTMTVAPHLQTAVLALSSREAVVDRPFLHRCLWLLGIVNVGFCMHSLIHLEPATIALLGASMFMLIGHARRKSEGAAELSFLADVEWKIIFFFYQVVYTGRWIGEGRRDSLLGRSVGFGDAGKSCGIHNGGALGVGNAIGRAG
;
A
#
# COMPACT_ATOMS: atom_id res chain seq x y z
N MET A 1 -9.38 -0.76 3.11
CA MET A 1 -8.65 0.30 3.86
C MET A 1 -9.08 1.68 3.39
N MET A 2 -9.05 1.99 2.09
CA MET A 2 -9.58 3.24 1.50
C MET A 2 -10.89 3.79 2.13
N VAL A 3 -11.94 2.96 2.27
CA VAL A 3 -13.22 3.39 2.91
C VAL A 3 -13.00 3.89 4.35
N ILE A 4 -12.23 3.15 5.15
CA ILE A 4 -11.90 3.52 6.54
C ILE A 4 -11.20 4.87 6.55
N ILE A 5 -10.22 5.04 5.66
CA ILE A 5 -9.40 6.24 5.60
C ILE A 5 -10.21 7.46 5.16
N ASN A 6 -11.10 7.31 4.19
CA ASN A 6 -12.00 8.38 3.76
C ASN A 6 -12.89 8.87 4.91
N ILE A 7 -13.39 7.96 5.75
CA ILE A 7 -14.16 8.31 6.95
C ILE A 7 -13.27 9.00 7.99
N VAL A 8 -12.05 8.51 8.20
CA VAL A 8 -11.08 9.12 9.13
C VAL A 8 -10.69 10.52 8.66
N ARG A 9 -10.55 10.77 7.35
CA ARG A 9 -10.23 12.09 6.80
C ARG A 9 -11.22 13.17 7.26
N GLU A 10 -12.50 12.86 7.28
CA GLU A 10 -13.55 13.80 7.68
C GLU A 10 -13.48 14.24 9.14
N THR A 11 -12.66 13.57 9.96
CA THR A 11 -12.44 13.94 11.36
C THR A 11 -11.48 15.14 11.51
N GLY A 12 -10.72 15.47 10.47
CA GLY A 12 -9.63 16.46 10.54
C GLY A 12 -8.32 15.91 11.11
N LEU A 13 -8.17 14.57 11.22
CA LEU A 13 -6.98 13.93 11.82
C LEU A 13 -5.68 14.39 11.14
N PHE A 14 -5.66 14.47 9.81
CA PHE A 14 -4.45 14.76 9.04
C PHE A 14 -4.02 16.23 9.22
N GLU A 15 -4.98 17.14 9.27
CA GLU A 15 -4.79 18.55 9.58
C GLU A 15 -4.22 18.73 10.99
N VAL A 16 -4.76 18.00 11.97
CA VAL A 16 -4.27 18.02 13.36
C VAL A 16 -2.84 17.50 13.43
N LEU A 17 -2.53 16.40 12.76
CA LEU A 17 -1.19 15.82 12.71
C LEU A 17 -0.19 16.77 12.07
N ALA A 18 -0.57 17.46 10.99
CA ALA A 18 0.31 18.39 10.32
C ALA A 18 0.54 19.68 11.12
N ILE A 19 -0.49 20.21 11.78
CA ILE A 19 -0.32 21.35 12.71
C ILE A 19 0.55 20.94 13.89
N TRP A 20 0.33 19.74 14.45
CA TRP A 20 1.18 19.19 15.50
C TRP A 20 2.65 19.07 15.04
N ALA A 21 2.87 18.55 13.83
CA ALA A 21 4.21 18.45 13.24
C ALA A 21 4.85 19.84 13.07
N ALA A 22 4.08 20.83 12.62
CA ALA A 22 4.56 22.21 12.45
C ALA A 22 4.91 22.91 13.76
N GLN A 23 4.08 22.76 14.79
CA GLN A 23 4.35 23.28 16.13
C GLN A 23 5.57 22.60 16.75
N ARG A 24 5.67 21.27 16.63
CA ARG A 24 6.80 20.48 17.15
C ARG A 24 8.10 20.77 16.40
N ALA A 25 8.02 21.10 15.11
CA ALA A 25 9.14 21.56 14.29
C ALA A 25 9.63 22.96 14.66
N GLU A 26 8.88 23.71 15.50
CA GLU A 26 9.06 25.15 15.70
C GLU A 26 9.02 25.92 14.37
N ALA A 27 8.23 25.44 13.40
CA ALA A 27 8.19 25.92 12.02
C ALA A 27 9.56 25.98 11.30
N LYS A 28 10.58 25.24 11.79
CA LYS A 28 11.86 25.11 11.08
C LYS A 28 11.67 24.21 9.86
N PRO A 29 11.96 24.69 8.64
CA PRO A 29 11.55 24.01 7.40
C PRO A 29 12.06 22.56 7.29
N PHE A 30 13.33 22.30 7.58
CA PHE A 30 13.85 20.93 7.52
C PHE A 30 13.24 20.01 8.59
N ARG A 31 13.04 20.52 9.82
CA ARG A 31 12.42 19.71 10.89
C ARG A 31 10.96 19.41 10.57
N LEU A 32 10.25 20.37 9.99
CA LEU A 32 8.88 20.19 9.52
C LEU A 32 8.81 19.12 8.43
N LEU A 33 9.68 19.21 7.42
CA LEU A 33 9.76 18.23 6.34
C LEU A 33 9.96 16.81 6.90
N VAL A 34 10.91 16.64 7.83
CA VAL A 34 11.18 15.33 8.46
C VAL A 34 10.01 14.86 9.32
N LEU A 35 9.38 15.74 10.11
CA LEU A 35 8.24 15.35 10.94
C LEU A 35 7.02 14.96 10.11
N LEU A 36 6.75 15.67 9.01
CA LEU A 36 5.71 15.28 8.06
C LEU A 36 6.06 13.95 7.38
N ALA A 37 7.31 13.76 6.95
CA ALA A 37 7.77 12.49 6.37
C ALA A 37 7.58 11.31 7.34
N LEU A 38 8.00 11.46 8.60
CA LEU A 38 7.85 10.41 9.61
C LEU A 38 6.39 10.16 9.97
N SER A 39 5.56 11.20 10.03
CA SER A 39 4.12 11.07 10.24
C SER A 39 3.48 10.31 9.08
N THR A 40 3.82 10.67 7.83
CA THR A 40 3.37 9.98 6.61
C THR A 40 3.81 8.53 6.59
N ALA A 41 5.07 8.22 6.91
CA ALA A 41 5.57 6.85 6.99
C ALA A 41 4.83 6.03 8.06
N GLY A 42 4.61 6.60 9.25
CA GLY A 42 3.87 5.94 10.33
C GLY A 42 2.40 5.69 9.98
N LEU A 43 1.73 6.69 9.39
CA LEU A 43 0.35 6.53 8.90
C LEU A 43 0.28 5.47 7.80
N SER A 44 1.20 5.51 6.83
CA SER A 44 1.27 4.55 5.74
C SER A 44 1.67 3.14 6.17
N ALA A 45 2.23 2.95 7.36
CA ALA A 45 2.43 1.63 7.93
C ALA A 45 1.11 1.03 8.46
N MET A 46 0.15 1.86 8.87
CA MET A 46 -1.14 1.44 9.40
C MET A 46 -2.27 1.50 8.37
N LEU A 47 -2.07 2.31 7.33
CA LEU A 47 -3.01 2.64 6.25
C LEU A 47 -2.37 2.31 4.90
N ASP A 48 -3.13 2.33 3.80
CA ASP A 48 -2.52 2.18 2.48
C ASP A 48 -1.76 3.44 2.04
N ASN A 49 -0.66 3.22 1.31
CA ASN A 49 0.28 4.26 0.88
C ASN A 49 -0.35 5.35 0.01
N VAL A 50 -1.06 4.97 -1.05
CA VAL A 50 -1.66 5.92 -2.00
C VAL A 50 -2.62 6.85 -1.28
N THR A 51 -3.54 6.29 -0.47
CA THR A 51 -4.49 7.12 0.26
C THR A 51 -3.79 8.01 1.27
N THR A 52 -2.75 7.52 1.97
CA THR A 52 -1.99 8.34 2.93
C THR A 52 -1.39 9.58 2.26
N VAL A 53 -0.78 9.41 1.08
CA VAL A 53 -0.22 10.53 0.31
C VAL A 53 -1.32 11.49 -0.14
N LEU A 54 -2.44 10.97 -0.66
CA LEU A 54 -3.55 11.82 -1.13
C LEU A 54 -4.15 12.67 -0.02
N LEU A 55 -4.08 12.22 1.23
CA LEU A 55 -4.57 12.96 2.40
C LEU A 55 -3.54 13.91 2.98
N MET A 56 -2.27 13.52 3.03
CA MET A 56 -1.19 14.39 3.52
C MET A 56 -0.86 15.51 2.52
N ALA A 57 -0.89 15.22 1.22
CA ALA A 57 -0.55 16.17 0.16
C ALA A 57 -1.28 17.53 0.26
N PRO A 58 -2.63 17.61 0.35
CA PRO A 58 -3.32 18.91 0.45
C PRO A 58 -2.93 19.68 1.72
N VAL A 59 -2.69 18.97 2.83
CA VAL A 59 -2.30 19.56 4.10
C VAL A 59 -0.88 20.11 4.04
N SER A 60 0.04 19.34 3.47
CA SER A 60 1.44 19.74 3.29
C SER A 60 1.61 20.84 2.26
N LEU A 61 0.79 20.86 1.21
CA LEU A 61 0.69 21.98 0.27
C LEU A 61 0.23 23.27 0.97
N ALA A 62 -0.78 23.18 1.84
CA ALA A 62 -1.26 24.34 2.58
C ALA A 62 -0.17 24.91 3.51
N ILE A 63 0.61 24.05 4.17
CA ILE A 63 1.70 24.47 5.04
C ILE A 63 2.88 25.02 4.24
N SER A 64 3.29 24.35 3.16
CA SER A 64 4.41 24.81 2.32
C SER A 64 4.11 26.16 1.70
N ASN A 65 2.88 26.39 1.24
CA ASN A 65 2.45 27.68 0.70
C ASN A 65 2.49 28.78 1.76
N ARG A 66 2.07 28.51 2.99
CA ARG A 66 2.16 29.48 4.11
C ARG A 66 3.59 29.82 4.50
N LEU A 67 4.52 28.90 4.30
CA LEU A 67 5.95 29.11 4.59
C LEU A 67 6.74 29.59 3.36
N GLU A 68 6.07 29.80 2.22
CA GLU A 68 6.67 30.14 0.93
C GLU A 68 7.78 29.16 0.50
N LEU A 69 7.61 27.89 0.84
CA LEU A 69 8.52 26.80 0.49
C LEU A 69 8.09 26.12 -0.80
N ASN A 70 9.06 25.54 -1.51
CA ASN A 70 8.77 24.74 -2.70
C ASN A 70 7.90 23.51 -2.33
N PRO A 71 6.63 23.44 -2.78
CA PRO A 71 5.73 22.33 -2.46
C PRO A 71 6.20 20.98 -2.98
N ILE A 72 6.97 20.97 -4.08
CA ILE A 72 7.45 19.73 -4.71
C ILE A 72 8.34 18.94 -3.75
N ALA A 73 9.18 19.63 -2.97
CA ALA A 73 10.05 18.97 -1.99
C ALA A 73 9.25 18.22 -0.92
N PHE A 74 8.12 18.78 -0.48
CA PHE A 74 7.22 18.14 0.48
C PHE A 74 6.53 16.93 -0.14
N LEU A 75 5.90 17.09 -1.29
CA LEU A 75 5.17 16.01 -1.95
C LEU A 75 6.06 14.82 -2.31
N VAL A 76 7.24 15.06 -2.90
CA VAL A 76 8.19 13.98 -3.23
C VAL A 76 8.66 13.29 -1.95
N THR A 77 8.91 14.05 -0.89
CA THR A 77 9.32 13.49 0.39
C THR A 77 8.23 12.60 0.98
N GLU A 78 6.98 13.03 0.95
CA GLU A 78 5.84 12.26 1.45
C GLU A 78 5.57 11.01 0.64
N VAL A 79 5.66 11.07 -0.70
CA VAL A 79 5.52 9.90 -1.56
C VAL A 79 6.59 8.86 -1.22
N LEU A 80 7.85 9.25 -1.09
CA LEU A 80 8.93 8.33 -0.74
C LEU A 80 8.78 7.80 0.68
N ALA A 81 8.48 8.66 1.65
CA ALA A 81 8.29 8.26 3.05
C ALA A 81 7.10 7.31 3.22
N SER A 82 6.00 7.54 2.51
CA SER A 82 4.83 6.65 2.52
C SER A 82 5.21 5.27 1.97
N ASN A 83 5.94 5.18 0.86
CA ASN A 83 6.38 3.88 0.35
C ASN A 83 7.31 3.14 1.33
N ILE A 84 8.24 3.85 1.98
CA ILE A 84 9.13 3.25 2.98
C ILE A 84 8.32 2.75 4.18
N GLY A 85 7.35 3.54 4.66
CA GLY A 85 6.47 3.16 5.76
C GLY A 85 5.55 1.98 5.42
N GLY A 86 4.94 1.98 4.23
CA GLY A 86 4.04 0.94 3.78
C GLY A 86 4.70 -0.42 3.59
N VAL A 87 5.99 -0.45 3.24
CA VAL A 87 6.78 -1.71 3.17
C VAL A 87 7.00 -2.33 4.55
N ALA A 88 6.93 -1.55 5.64
CA ALA A 88 7.18 -2.07 6.98
C ALA A 88 6.10 -3.06 7.47
N THR A 89 4.90 -3.03 6.90
CA THR A 89 3.76 -3.83 7.38
C THR A 89 3.06 -4.58 6.26
N LEU A 90 2.34 -5.62 6.64
CA LEU A 90 1.52 -6.42 5.72
C LEU A 90 0.36 -5.61 5.12
N VAL A 91 -0.13 -4.57 5.83
CA VAL A 91 -1.33 -3.80 5.45
C VAL A 91 -0.99 -2.63 4.53
N GLY A 92 0.24 -2.10 4.59
CA GLY A 92 0.61 -0.82 3.96
C GLY A 92 0.48 -0.77 2.44
N ASP A 93 0.45 -1.91 1.75
CA ASP A 93 0.32 -1.98 0.29
C ASP A 93 -0.33 -3.33 -0.16
N PRO A 94 -1.27 -3.36 -1.13
CA PRO A 94 -1.86 -4.60 -1.63
C PRO A 94 -0.88 -5.72 -2.05
N PRO A 95 0.28 -5.46 -2.68
CA PRO A 95 1.29 -6.47 -2.97
C PRO A 95 1.79 -7.21 -1.72
N ASN A 96 1.91 -6.53 -0.57
CA ASN A 96 2.35 -7.16 0.68
C ASN A 96 1.32 -8.19 1.16
N ILE A 97 0.02 -7.84 1.09
CA ILE A 97 -1.07 -8.77 1.41
C ILE A 97 -1.06 -9.97 0.44
N MET A 98 -0.82 -9.74 -0.85
CA MET A 98 -0.76 -10.81 -1.84
C MET A 98 0.40 -11.79 -1.59
N ILE A 99 1.59 -11.27 -1.27
CA ILE A 99 2.77 -12.07 -0.93
C ILE A 99 2.50 -12.85 0.35
N ALA A 100 1.99 -12.18 1.40
CA ALA A 100 1.72 -12.82 2.67
C ALA A 100 0.67 -13.93 2.57
N SER A 101 -0.40 -13.72 1.79
CA SER A 101 -1.42 -14.75 1.54
C SER A 101 -0.86 -15.96 0.79
N LYS A 102 0.10 -15.77 -0.12
CA LYS A 102 0.73 -16.88 -0.86
C LYS A 102 1.82 -17.61 -0.08
N ALA A 103 2.55 -16.90 0.76
CA ALA A 103 3.63 -17.43 1.59
C ALA A 103 3.15 -17.86 2.99
N GLU A 104 1.86 -17.73 3.28
CA GLU A 104 1.25 -18.00 4.59
C GLU A 104 1.94 -17.26 5.75
N LEU A 105 2.41 -16.04 5.47
CA LEU A 105 3.12 -15.21 6.44
C LEU A 105 2.15 -14.40 7.32
N GLY A 106 2.44 -14.37 8.62
CA GLY A 106 1.75 -13.52 9.58
C GLY A 106 2.09 -12.04 9.43
N TYR A 107 1.26 -11.18 10.02
CA TYR A 107 1.52 -9.75 10.09
C TYR A 107 2.83 -9.45 10.85
N LEU A 108 3.05 -10.16 11.98
CA LEU A 108 4.25 -9.98 12.80
C LEU A 108 5.52 -10.47 12.10
N ASP A 109 5.44 -11.52 11.28
CA ASP A 109 6.59 -12.01 10.51
C ASP A 109 7.09 -10.94 9.54
N PHE A 110 6.15 -10.28 8.86
CA PHE A 110 6.44 -9.12 8.02
C PHE A 110 7.07 -7.98 8.81
N LEU A 111 6.48 -7.61 9.95
CA LEU A 111 6.96 -6.48 10.75
C LEU A 111 8.34 -6.72 11.36
N VAL A 112 8.64 -7.93 11.81
CA VAL A 112 9.94 -8.28 12.41
C VAL A 112 11.06 -8.26 11.38
N VAL A 113 10.79 -8.67 10.14
CA VAL A 113 11.79 -8.71 9.07
C VAL A 113 11.90 -7.34 8.38
N LEU A 114 10.79 -6.78 7.91
CA LEU A 114 10.77 -5.56 7.10
C LEU A 114 10.77 -4.29 7.96
N GLY A 115 10.27 -4.32 9.19
CA GLY A 115 10.25 -3.15 10.08
C GLY A 115 11.64 -2.56 10.35
N PRO A 116 12.64 -3.35 10.77
CA PRO A 116 14.01 -2.85 10.95
C PRO A 116 14.64 -2.35 9.65
N ILE A 117 14.35 -3.02 8.52
CA ILE A 117 14.85 -2.63 7.19
C ILE A 117 14.24 -1.28 6.78
N ALA A 118 12.92 -1.12 6.93
CA ALA A 118 12.20 0.12 6.65
C ALA A 118 12.71 1.26 7.53
N ALA A 119 12.95 1.01 8.82
CA ALA A 119 13.53 1.99 9.73
C ALA A 119 14.95 2.44 9.29
N LEU A 120 15.78 1.49 8.86
CA LEU A 120 17.11 1.79 8.32
C LEU A 120 17.01 2.62 7.02
N ILE A 121 16.16 2.21 6.08
CA ILE A 121 15.92 2.93 4.82
C ILE A 121 15.40 4.34 5.13
N MET A 122 14.50 4.49 6.10
CA MET A 122 13.98 5.79 6.53
C MET A 122 15.09 6.67 7.10
N ALA A 123 15.99 6.12 7.92
CA ALA A 123 17.13 6.86 8.44
C ALA A 123 18.09 7.32 7.34
N VAL A 124 18.41 6.44 6.38
CA VAL A 124 19.22 6.78 5.20
C VAL A 124 18.53 7.84 4.34
N PHE A 125 17.21 7.73 4.16
CA PHE A 125 16.42 8.69 3.41
C PHE A 125 16.41 10.08 4.08
N VAL A 126 16.24 10.17 5.40
CA VAL A 126 16.36 11.44 6.15
C VAL A 126 17.76 12.04 6.00
N ALA A 127 18.81 11.23 6.06
CA ALA A 127 20.17 11.70 5.86
C ALA A 127 20.39 12.25 4.43
N ALA A 128 19.82 11.58 3.42
CA ALA A 128 19.86 12.03 2.04
C ALA A 128 19.05 13.34 1.85
N LEU A 129 17.86 13.46 2.45
CA LEU A 129 17.06 14.69 2.44
C LEU A 129 17.83 15.86 3.07
N TRP A 130 18.54 15.62 4.17
CA TRP A 130 19.38 16.64 4.79
C TRP A 130 20.46 17.14 3.83
N ALA A 131 21.14 16.21 3.13
CA ALA A 131 22.20 16.55 2.19
C ALA A 131 21.70 17.30 0.94
N MET A 132 20.55 16.89 0.40
CA MET A 132 20.01 17.45 -0.85
C MET A 132 19.23 18.75 -0.66
N VAL A 133 18.36 18.80 0.35
CA VAL A 133 17.34 19.84 0.51
C VAL A 133 17.49 20.57 1.84
N GLY A 134 17.88 19.87 2.90
CA GLY A 134 17.99 20.44 4.25
C GLY A 134 18.98 21.60 4.37
N ARG A 135 20.00 21.64 3.51
CA ARG A 135 21.02 22.72 3.49
C ARG A 135 20.55 24.01 2.84
N THR A 136 19.50 23.98 2.02
CA THR A 136 19.07 25.13 1.21
C THR A 136 17.75 25.75 1.69
N MET A 137 17.04 25.09 2.59
CA MET A 137 15.75 25.58 3.09
C MET A 137 15.92 26.66 4.16
N THR A 138 15.56 27.90 3.80
CA THR A 138 15.46 29.03 4.72
C THR A 138 14.04 29.61 4.66
N VAL A 139 13.45 29.90 5.82
CA VAL A 139 12.12 30.52 5.92
C VAL A 139 12.23 31.80 6.73
N ALA A 140 11.57 32.87 6.26
CA ALA A 140 11.56 34.15 6.96
C ALA A 140 10.91 34.02 8.35
N PRO A 141 11.45 34.66 9.41
CA PRO A 141 10.94 34.50 10.78
C PRO A 141 9.45 34.85 10.95
N HIS A 142 8.93 35.81 10.19
CA HIS A 142 7.53 36.23 10.28
C HIS A 142 6.55 35.14 9.78
N LEU A 143 6.94 34.33 8.79
CA LEU A 143 6.15 33.20 8.29
C LEU A 143 6.12 32.04 9.30
N GLN A 144 7.24 31.84 10.02
CA GLN A 144 7.31 30.84 11.09
C GLN A 144 6.30 31.16 12.20
N THR A 145 6.24 32.43 12.62
CA THR A 145 5.29 32.88 13.64
C THR A 145 3.84 32.72 13.19
N ALA A 146 3.54 32.97 11.91
CA ALA A 146 2.20 32.79 11.35
C ALA A 146 1.74 31.32 11.38
N VAL A 147 2.65 30.37 11.12
CA VAL A 147 2.34 28.93 11.22
C VAL A 147 2.25 28.46 12.67
N LEU A 148 3.07 29.00 13.57
CA LEU A 148 2.99 28.70 15.00
C LEU A 148 1.73 29.26 15.66
N ALA A 149 1.17 30.34 15.11
CA ALA A 149 -0.11 30.89 15.53
C ALA A 149 -1.32 30.03 15.12
N LEU A 150 -1.13 29.00 14.27
CA LEU A 150 -2.19 28.07 13.92
C LEU A 150 -2.60 27.26 15.14
N SER A 151 -3.89 27.30 15.47
CA SER A 151 -4.43 26.53 16.58
C SER A 151 -4.85 25.13 16.11
N SER A 152 -4.27 24.08 16.70
CA SER A 152 -4.69 22.70 16.46
C SER A 152 -6.12 22.43 16.95
N ARG A 153 -6.68 23.35 17.74
CA ARG A 153 -8.00 23.27 18.35
C ARG A 153 -9.12 23.62 17.37
N GLU A 154 -8.84 24.45 16.36
CA GLU A 154 -9.80 24.80 15.30
C GLU A 154 -9.85 23.77 14.17
N ALA A 155 -8.81 22.94 14.02
CA ALA A 155 -8.76 21.91 12.98
C ALA A 155 -9.61 20.67 13.27
N VAL A 156 -9.94 20.40 14.54
CA VAL A 156 -10.76 19.24 14.91
C VAL A 156 -12.24 19.60 14.76
N VAL A 157 -12.90 19.02 13.76
CA VAL A 157 -14.34 19.19 13.54
C VAL A 157 -15.17 18.53 14.66
N ASP A 158 -14.76 17.34 15.11
CA ASP A 158 -15.48 16.55 16.13
C ASP A 158 -14.53 15.61 16.91
N ARG A 159 -14.15 16.01 18.14
CA ARG A 159 -13.25 15.24 19.04
C ARG A 159 -13.78 13.86 19.41
N PRO A 160 -15.03 13.68 19.88
CA PRO A 160 -15.53 12.35 20.21
C PRO A 160 -15.65 11.44 18.99
N PHE A 161 -15.92 11.97 17.79
CA PHE A 161 -15.85 11.17 16.57
C PHE A 161 -14.41 10.75 16.22
N LEU A 162 -13.44 11.67 16.29
CA LEU A 162 -12.03 11.36 16.09
C LEU A 162 -11.52 10.24 17.01
N HIS A 163 -11.83 10.32 18.32
CA HIS A 163 -11.41 9.28 19.26
C HIS A 163 -12.03 7.91 18.95
N ARG A 164 -13.31 7.88 18.55
CA ARG A 164 -13.96 6.63 18.10
C ARG A 164 -13.28 6.04 16.87
N CYS A 165 -12.95 6.88 15.89
CA CYS A 165 -12.22 6.47 14.69
C CYS A 165 -10.81 5.94 15.02
N LEU A 166 -10.04 6.64 15.84
CA LEU A 166 -8.70 6.19 16.25
C LEU A 166 -8.75 4.88 17.04
N TRP A 167 -9.72 4.74 17.94
CA TRP A 167 -9.90 3.51 18.72
C TRP A 167 -10.27 2.32 17.82
N LEU A 168 -11.18 2.52 16.87
CA LEU A 168 -11.57 1.49 15.92
C LEU A 168 -10.42 1.13 14.95
N LEU A 169 -9.66 2.13 14.49
CA LEU A 169 -8.47 1.91 13.67
C LEU A 169 -7.43 1.06 14.43
N GLY A 170 -7.24 1.34 15.72
CA GLY A 170 -6.41 0.54 16.62
C GLY A 170 -6.89 -0.91 16.70
N ILE A 171 -8.20 -1.15 16.89
CA ILE A 171 -8.77 -2.51 16.88
C ILE A 171 -8.51 -3.22 15.56
N VAL A 172 -8.72 -2.56 14.43
CA VAL A 172 -8.49 -3.15 13.10
C VAL A 172 -7.03 -3.55 12.94
N ASN A 173 -6.09 -2.70 13.38
CA ASN A 173 -4.65 -3.01 13.38
C ASN A 173 -4.30 -4.18 14.32
N VAL A 174 -4.88 -4.23 15.52
CA VAL A 174 -4.70 -5.38 16.42
C VAL A 174 -5.29 -6.66 15.82
N GLY A 175 -6.45 -6.56 15.16
CA GLY A 175 -7.06 -7.65 14.41
C GLY A 175 -6.09 -8.20 13.37
N PHE A 176 -5.44 -7.32 12.59
CA PHE A 176 -4.40 -7.73 11.66
C PHE A 176 -3.23 -8.43 12.36
N CYS A 177 -2.73 -7.93 13.49
CA CYS A 177 -1.69 -8.63 14.25
C CYS A 177 -2.11 -10.04 14.69
N MET A 178 -3.38 -10.24 15.01
CA MET A 178 -3.94 -11.50 15.50
C MET A 178 -4.50 -12.40 14.39
N HIS A 179 -4.38 -12.03 13.11
CA HIS A 179 -4.99 -12.79 12.00
C HIS A 179 -4.54 -14.25 11.98
N SER A 180 -3.26 -14.50 12.32
CA SER A 180 -2.66 -15.83 12.35
C SER A 180 -3.18 -16.72 13.49
N LEU A 181 -3.63 -16.12 14.60
CA LEU A 181 -4.23 -16.83 15.73
C LEU A 181 -5.71 -17.14 15.49
N ILE A 182 -6.41 -16.26 14.77
CA ILE A 182 -7.85 -16.35 14.54
C ILE A 182 -8.15 -17.14 13.25
N HIS A 183 -7.12 -17.51 12.47
CA HIS A 183 -7.23 -18.18 11.16
C HIS A 183 -8.16 -17.45 10.19
N LEU A 184 -8.25 -16.13 10.32
CA LEU A 184 -9.04 -15.29 9.42
C LEU A 184 -8.11 -14.65 8.40
N GLU A 185 -8.54 -14.63 7.15
CA GLU A 185 -7.85 -13.86 6.13
C GLU A 185 -7.83 -12.36 6.48
N PRO A 186 -6.71 -11.65 6.25
CA PRO A 186 -6.63 -10.20 6.48
C PRO A 186 -7.75 -9.42 5.78
N ALA A 187 -8.20 -9.88 4.61
CA ALA A 187 -9.31 -9.27 3.87
C ALA A 187 -10.61 -9.22 4.69
N THR A 188 -10.92 -10.27 5.44
CA THR A 188 -12.13 -10.34 6.29
C THR A 188 -12.08 -9.31 7.41
N ILE A 189 -10.91 -9.15 8.03
CA ILE A 189 -10.68 -8.16 9.10
C ILE A 189 -10.87 -6.74 8.54
N ALA A 190 -10.34 -6.50 7.34
CA ALA A 190 -10.49 -5.22 6.65
C ALA A 190 -11.96 -4.90 6.34
N LEU A 191 -12.75 -5.89 5.88
CA LEU A 191 -14.17 -5.73 5.57
C LEU A 191 -14.98 -5.46 6.83
N LEU A 192 -14.78 -6.22 7.91
CA LEU A 192 -15.44 -6.01 9.20
C LEU A 192 -15.12 -4.61 9.76
N GLY A 193 -13.86 -4.21 9.70
CA GLY A 193 -13.43 -2.86 10.09
C GLY A 193 -14.13 -1.79 9.27
N ALA A 194 -14.17 -1.93 7.94
CA ALA A 194 -14.83 -0.98 7.04
C ALA A 194 -16.34 -0.89 7.34
N SER A 195 -17.02 -2.03 7.55
CA SER A 195 -18.44 -2.05 7.91
C SER A 195 -18.71 -1.33 9.24
N MET A 196 -17.87 -1.54 10.26
CA MET A 196 -18.01 -0.84 11.54
C MET A 196 -17.73 0.66 11.41
N PHE A 197 -16.73 1.07 10.64
CA PHE A 197 -16.48 2.48 10.32
C PHE A 197 -17.67 3.12 9.60
N MET A 198 -18.24 2.42 8.62
CA MET A 198 -19.43 2.89 7.89
C MET A 198 -20.65 3.02 8.81
N LEU A 199 -20.86 2.10 9.75
CA LEU A 199 -21.96 2.19 10.72
C LEU A 199 -21.82 3.41 11.65
N ILE A 200 -20.61 3.69 12.15
CA ILE A 200 -20.36 4.86 13.01
C ILE A 200 -20.46 6.16 12.18
N GLY A 201 -19.95 6.16 10.95
CA GLY A 201 -20.07 7.29 10.02
C GLY A 201 -21.52 7.58 9.63
N HIS A 202 -22.31 6.54 9.36
CA HIS A 202 -23.74 6.64 9.08
C HIS A 202 -24.52 7.18 10.27
N ALA A 203 -24.22 6.72 11.50
CA ALA A 203 -24.87 7.22 12.71
C ALA A 203 -24.66 8.73 12.93
N ARG A 204 -23.56 9.31 12.43
CA ARG A 204 -23.31 10.75 12.43
C ARG A 204 -24.11 11.47 11.34
N ARG A 205 -24.11 10.97 10.10
CA ARG A 205 -24.75 11.60 8.93
C ARG A 205 -26.26 11.42 8.80
N LYS A 206 -26.88 10.53 9.59
CA LYS A 206 -28.35 10.44 9.71
C LYS A 206 -29.00 11.79 10.07
N SER A 207 -28.22 12.71 10.66
CA SER A 207 -28.64 14.08 10.96
C SER A 207 -28.56 15.08 9.79
N GLU A 208 -27.91 14.74 8.67
CA GLU A 208 -27.56 15.70 7.58
C GLU A 208 -28.14 15.32 6.19
N GLY A 209 -28.90 14.23 6.07
CA GLY A 209 -29.59 13.87 4.81
C GLY A 209 -28.67 13.51 3.63
N ALA A 210 -27.41 13.19 3.89
CA ALA A 210 -26.41 12.86 2.87
C ALA A 210 -26.54 11.41 2.37
N ALA A 211 -26.29 11.20 1.06
CA ALA A 211 -26.37 9.89 0.41
C ALA A 211 -25.36 8.88 1.01
N GLU A 212 -25.88 7.71 1.40
CA GLU A 212 -25.14 6.61 2.07
C GLU A 212 -23.94 6.09 1.27
N LEU A 213 -23.94 6.22 -0.05
CA LEU A 213 -22.89 5.71 -0.93
C LEU A 213 -21.70 6.64 -1.17
N SER A 214 -21.68 7.85 -0.60
CA SER A 214 -20.59 8.82 -0.82
C SER A 214 -19.20 8.24 -0.46
N PHE A 215 -19.09 7.44 0.61
CA PHE A 215 -17.83 6.81 1.01
C PHE A 215 -17.30 5.76 0.01
N LEU A 216 -18.19 5.19 -0.80
CA LEU A 216 -17.83 4.23 -1.85
C LEU A 216 -17.41 4.94 -3.14
N ALA A 217 -17.86 6.17 -3.37
CA ALA A 217 -17.46 6.96 -4.53
C ALA A 217 -15.97 7.36 -4.48
N ASP A 218 -15.47 7.62 -3.27
CA ASP A 218 -14.07 8.01 -3.03
C ASP A 218 -13.11 6.80 -2.95
N VAL A 219 -13.59 5.59 -3.22
CA VAL A 219 -12.73 4.40 -3.35
C VAL A 219 -12.03 4.46 -4.70
N GLU A 220 -10.75 4.08 -4.73
CA GLU A 220 -9.95 4.08 -5.96
C GLU A 220 -10.25 2.83 -6.80
N TRP A 221 -11.45 2.76 -7.37
CA TRP A 221 -11.91 1.64 -8.20
C TRP A 221 -10.92 1.29 -9.31
N LYS A 222 -10.23 2.28 -9.88
CA LYS A 222 -9.20 2.08 -10.89
C LYS A 222 -8.05 1.20 -10.39
N ILE A 223 -7.61 1.36 -9.15
CA ILE A 223 -6.53 0.55 -8.56
C ILE A 223 -7.02 -0.88 -8.31
N ILE A 224 -8.25 -1.06 -7.84
CA ILE A 224 -8.84 -2.39 -7.63
C ILE A 224 -8.93 -3.15 -8.96
N PHE A 225 -9.44 -2.51 -10.02
CA PHE A 225 -9.50 -3.11 -11.36
C PHE A 225 -8.11 -3.37 -11.94
N PHE A 226 -7.14 -2.50 -11.70
CA PHE A 226 -5.75 -2.72 -12.08
C PHE A 226 -5.17 -3.98 -11.43
N PHE A 227 -5.30 -4.14 -10.11
CA PHE A 227 -4.80 -5.34 -9.43
C PHE A 227 -5.54 -6.61 -9.85
N TYR A 228 -6.86 -6.53 -10.02
CA TYR A 228 -7.64 -7.65 -10.59
C TYR A 228 -7.09 -8.07 -11.95
N GLN A 229 -6.85 -7.11 -12.84
CA GLN A 229 -6.31 -7.38 -14.18
C GLN A 229 -4.90 -7.97 -14.13
N VAL A 230 -4.01 -7.45 -13.29
CA VAL A 230 -2.64 -7.97 -13.13
C VAL A 230 -2.66 -9.42 -12.65
N VAL A 231 -3.48 -9.74 -11.66
CA VAL A 231 -3.62 -11.11 -11.14
C VAL A 231 -4.22 -12.05 -12.18
N TYR A 232 -5.29 -11.61 -12.85
CA TYR A 232 -5.96 -12.41 -13.87
C TYR A 232 -5.04 -12.71 -15.05
N THR A 233 -4.34 -11.70 -15.55
CA THR A 233 -3.37 -11.84 -16.64
C THR A 233 -2.18 -12.72 -16.23
N GLY A 234 -1.66 -12.53 -15.01
CA GLY A 234 -0.58 -13.35 -14.47
C GLY A 234 -0.95 -14.83 -14.37
N ARG A 235 -2.20 -15.12 -13.96
CA ARG A 235 -2.73 -16.50 -13.93
C ARG A 235 -2.87 -17.10 -15.32
N TRP A 236 -3.39 -16.33 -16.27
CA TRP A 236 -3.57 -16.76 -17.67
C TRP A 236 -2.23 -17.10 -18.34
N ILE A 237 -1.21 -16.25 -18.14
CA ILE A 237 0.17 -16.52 -18.61
C ILE A 237 0.75 -17.76 -17.93
N GLY A 238 0.51 -17.92 -16.63
CA GLY A 238 0.98 -19.08 -15.86
C GLY A 238 0.41 -20.40 -16.36
N GLU A 239 -0.89 -20.44 -16.68
CA GLU A 239 -1.60 -21.59 -17.25
C GLU A 239 -1.09 -21.90 -18.67
N GLY A 240 -1.03 -20.90 -19.57
CA GLY A 240 -0.51 -21.11 -20.94
C GLY A 240 0.97 -21.53 -20.98
N ARG A 241 1.79 -21.07 -20.02
CA ARG A 241 3.18 -21.52 -19.89
C ARG A 241 3.29 -22.94 -19.33
N ARG A 242 2.37 -23.35 -18.44
CA ARG A 242 2.33 -24.71 -17.91
C ARG A 242 1.96 -25.70 -19.02
N ASP A 243 1.01 -25.35 -19.87
CA ASP A 243 0.58 -26.19 -20.99
C ASP A 243 1.66 -26.32 -22.08
N SER A 244 2.41 -25.25 -22.35
CA SER A 244 3.56 -25.31 -23.29
C SER A 244 4.77 -26.06 -22.73
N LEU A 245 5.00 -26.02 -21.41
CA LEU A 245 6.04 -26.83 -20.76
C LEU A 245 5.63 -28.31 -20.68
N LEU A 246 4.36 -28.59 -20.38
CA LEU A 246 3.83 -29.97 -20.39
C LEU A 246 3.78 -30.53 -21.82
N GLY A 247 3.42 -29.73 -22.82
CA GLY A 247 3.52 -30.12 -24.24
C GLY A 247 4.95 -30.40 -24.70
N ARG A 248 5.97 -29.78 -24.07
CA ARG A 248 7.38 -30.10 -24.29
C ARG A 248 7.87 -31.32 -23.50
N SER A 249 7.37 -31.56 -22.28
CA SER A 249 7.75 -32.73 -21.48
C SER A 249 7.01 -34.01 -21.88
N VAL A 250 5.83 -33.91 -22.50
CA VAL A 250 5.12 -35.04 -23.14
C VAL A 250 5.79 -35.42 -24.48
N GLY A 251 6.74 -34.62 -24.98
CA GLY A 251 7.60 -34.95 -26.13
C GLY A 251 8.84 -35.80 -25.83
N PHE A 252 9.06 -36.22 -24.57
CA PHE A 252 10.21 -37.06 -24.17
C PHE A 252 9.85 -38.54 -23.98
N GLY A 253 8.78 -39.01 -24.62
CA GLY A 253 8.39 -40.43 -24.65
C GLY A 253 8.63 -41.15 -25.99
N ASP A 254 8.77 -40.43 -27.11
CA ASP A 254 8.80 -41.03 -28.45
C ASP A 254 10.07 -40.75 -29.28
N ALA A 255 11.06 -40.07 -28.71
CA ALA A 255 12.34 -39.79 -29.38
C ALA A 255 13.33 -41.00 -29.38
N GLY A 256 12.87 -42.21 -29.07
CA GLY A 256 13.67 -43.44 -29.06
C GLY A 256 13.49 -44.38 -30.25
N LYS A 257 12.61 -44.07 -31.22
CA LYS A 257 12.25 -45.03 -32.30
C LYS A 257 12.46 -44.57 -33.75
N SER A 258 12.96 -43.37 -34.03
CA SER A 258 13.08 -42.85 -35.41
C SER A 258 14.45 -42.29 -35.82
N CYS A 259 15.56 -42.84 -35.31
CA CYS A 259 16.87 -42.56 -35.89
C CYS A 259 17.59 -43.87 -36.24
N GLY A 260 17.33 -44.35 -37.45
CA GLY A 260 18.04 -45.50 -38.02
C GLY A 260 19.49 -45.15 -38.31
N ILE A 261 20.40 -45.92 -37.73
CA ILE A 261 21.75 -46.10 -38.26
C ILE A 261 21.88 -47.59 -38.61
N HIS A 262 22.01 -47.85 -39.90
CA HIS A 262 22.33 -49.16 -40.48
C HIS A 262 23.64 -49.70 -39.89
N ASN A 263 23.62 -50.94 -39.38
CA ASN A 263 24.72 -51.88 -39.65
C ASN A 263 24.31 -53.34 -39.42
N GLY A 264 24.37 -54.12 -40.51
CA GLY A 264 24.85 -55.51 -40.54
C GLY A 264 24.03 -56.63 -39.90
N GLY A 265 23.31 -57.37 -40.74
CA GLY A 265 23.29 -58.85 -40.66
C GLY A 265 22.04 -59.49 -40.06
N ALA A 266 21.14 -59.95 -40.92
CA ALA A 266 20.62 -61.34 -40.94
C ALA A 266 19.40 -61.45 -41.87
N LEU A 267 19.61 -62.17 -42.98
CA LEU A 267 18.71 -63.21 -43.52
C LEU A 267 17.20 -62.92 -43.62
N GLY A 268 16.71 -62.90 -44.87
CA GLY A 268 15.73 -63.92 -45.26
C GLY A 268 14.38 -63.46 -45.83
N VAL A 269 14.33 -63.36 -47.17
CA VAL A 269 13.26 -63.88 -48.05
C VAL A 269 11.80 -63.41 -47.81
N GLY A 270 11.37 -62.46 -48.67
CA GLY A 270 10.23 -62.58 -49.59
C GLY A 270 8.80 -62.76 -49.05
N ASN A 271 7.91 -61.82 -49.36
CA ASN A 271 6.89 -62.07 -50.39
C ASN A 271 6.19 -60.76 -50.79
N ALA A 272 6.10 -60.52 -52.10
CA ALA A 272 5.34 -59.43 -52.70
C ALA A 272 4.18 -60.05 -53.49
N ILE A 273 2.95 -59.86 -53.03
CA ILE A 273 1.70 -60.02 -53.80
C ILE A 273 0.68 -59.10 -53.10
N GLY A 274 -0.07 -58.19 -53.69
CA GLY A 274 -0.35 -57.87 -55.08
C GLY A 274 -1.70 -57.14 -55.12
N ARG A 275 -1.73 -56.00 -55.82
CA ARG A 275 -2.86 -55.31 -56.47
C ARG A 275 -4.29 -55.88 -56.39
N ALA A 276 -5.20 -54.89 -56.28
CA ALA A 276 -6.49 -54.73 -56.96
C ALA A 276 -7.70 -55.55 -56.47
N GLY A 277 -8.81 -54.84 -56.27
CA GLY A 277 -10.12 -55.34 -55.88
C GLY A 277 -10.89 -54.29 -55.11
#